data_AF-A0A6N8A4N2-F1
#
_entry.id   AF-A0A6N8A4N2-F1
#
_cell.length_a   1.000
_cell.length_b   1.000
_cell.length_c   1.000
_cell.angle_alpha   90.00
_cell.angle_beta   90.00
_cell.angle_gamma   90.00
#
_symmetry.space_group_name_H-M   'P 1'
#
loop_
_entity.id
_entity.type
_entity.pdbx_description
1 polymer ?
#
loop_
_entity_poly.entity_id
_entity_poly.type
_entity_poly.pdbx_seq_one_letter_code
_entity_poly.pdbx_strand_id
1 'polypeptide(L)'
;MKDALSIQEALVYVMVIMSAADNKMTDAELSSIGEMVKTLPVFTAYNDNDVLPAAQRCGDILQESNGLDSLLELIANTIPKRLYDTAYALAVDVAAADLDLRQEELRLLQMLRDRFDLDKLTVAAIERAAQARHRTL
;
A
#
# COMPACT_ATOMS: atom_id res chain seq x y z
N MET A 1 5.95 16.86 -19.34
CA MET A 1 6.76 16.46 -18.16
C MET A 1 6.08 15.22 -17.60
N LYS A 2 6.80 14.12 -17.41
CA LYS A 2 6.27 12.99 -16.62
C LYS A 2 6.23 13.53 -15.20
N ASP A 3 5.07 13.91 -14.69
CA ASP A 3 4.98 14.45 -13.33
C ASP A 3 5.56 13.41 -12.39
N ALA A 4 6.55 13.83 -11.59
CA ALA A 4 7.23 12.94 -10.67
C ALA A 4 6.19 12.46 -9.64
N LEU A 5 6.15 11.15 -9.41
CA LEU A 5 5.25 10.54 -8.43
C LEU A 5 5.44 11.24 -7.07
N SER A 6 4.36 11.74 -6.48
CA SER A 6 4.43 12.33 -5.15
C SER A 6 4.61 11.24 -4.08
N ILE A 7 5.12 11.61 -2.89
CA ILE A 7 5.27 10.66 -1.78
C ILE A 7 3.91 10.05 -1.40
N GLN A 8 2.86 10.88 -1.33
CA GLN A 8 1.52 10.42 -0.98
C GLN A 8 0.93 9.52 -2.07
N GLU A 9 1.13 9.86 -3.34
CA GLU A 9 0.70 8.98 -4.43
C GLU A 9 1.43 7.64 -4.40
N ALA A 10 2.73 7.61 -4.08
CA ALA A 10 3.47 6.36 -3.87
C ALA A 10 2.91 5.53 -2.70
N LEU A 11 2.49 6.17 -1.61
CA LEU A 11 1.80 5.48 -0.50
C LEU A 11 0.42 4.95 -0.93
N VAL A 12 -0.31 5.67 -1.78
CA VAL A 12 -1.54 5.14 -2.40
C VAL A 12 -1.24 3.93 -3.27
N TYR A 13 -0.16 3.96 -4.07
CA TYR A 13 0.23 2.81 -4.89
C TYR A 13 0.52 1.59 -4.03
N VAL A 14 1.16 1.74 -2.86
CA VAL A 14 1.38 0.64 -1.91
C VAL A 14 0.05 0.01 -1.46
N MET A 15 -0.96 0.82 -1.15
CA MET A 15 -2.28 0.31 -0.78
C MET A 15 -2.97 -0.39 -1.97
N VAL A 16 -2.89 0.20 -3.16
CA VAL A 16 -3.53 -0.34 -4.38
C VAL A 16 -2.90 -1.66 -4.81
N ILE A 17 -1.56 -1.80 -4.82
CA ILE A 17 -0.92 -3.08 -5.15
C ILE A 17 -1.25 -4.17 -4.13
N MET A 18 -1.51 -3.80 -2.87
CA MET A 18 -1.94 -4.75 -1.85
C MET A 18 -3.35 -5.26 -2.12
N SER A 19 -4.31 -4.35 -2.33
CA SER A 19 -5.69 -4.73 -2.70
C SER A 19 -5.77 -5.48 -4.03
N ALA A 20 -4.88 -5.19 -4.99
CA ALA A 20 -4.87 -5.86 -6.28
C ALA A 20 -4.07 -7.19 -6.31
N ALA A 21 -3.51 -7.64 -5.18
CA ALA A 21 -2.61 -8.80 -5.14
C ALA A 21 -3.27 -10.11 -5.61
N ASP A 22 -4.58 -10.26 -5.44
CA ASP A 22 -5.36 -11.43 -5.89
C ASP A 22 -5.95 -11.28 -7.31
N ASN A 23 -5.50 -10.26 -8.06
CA ASN A 23 -5.99 -9.84 -9.39
C ASN A 23 -7.41 -9.25 -9.42
N LYS A 24 -8.00 -8.85 -8.29
CA LYS A 24 -9.28 -8.13 -8.27
C LYS A 24 -9.33 -7.07 -7.17
N MET A 25 -9.38 -5.80 -7.56
CA MET A 25 -9.75 -4.72 -6.64
C MET A 25 -11.27 -4.51 -6.64
N THR A 26 -11.87 -4.54 -5.45
CA THR A 26 -13.30 -4.30 -5.22
C THR A 26 -13.59 -2.84 -4.83
N ASP A 27 -14.85 -2.42 -4.98
CA ASP A 27 -15.30 -1.09 -4.56
C ASP A 27 -15.14 -0.89 -3.04
N ALA A 28 -15.26 -1.97 -2.26
CA ALA A 28 -15.10 -1.93 -0.80
C ALA A 28 -13.66 -1.61 -0.41
N GLU A 29 -12.68 -2.28 -1.03
CA GLU A 29 -11.26 -2.02 -0.81
C GLU A 29 -10.88 -0.61 -1.25
N LEU A 30 -11.34 -0.17 -2.41
CA LEU A 30 -11.10 1.19 -2.89
C LEU A 30 -11.69 2.24 -1.93
N SER A 31 -12.86 1.96 -1.35
CA SER A 31 -13.46 2.81 -0.32
C SER A 31 -12.61 2.86 0.95
N SER A 32 -12.08 1.72 1.42
CA SER A 32 -11.19 1.65 2.58
C SER A 32 -9.88 2.41 2.36
N ILE A 33 -9.30 2.34 1.15
CA ILE A 33 -8.15 3.16 0.75
C ILE A 33 -8.50 4.65 0.87
N GLY A 34 -9.66 5.06 0.34
CA GLY A 34 -10.14 6.43 0.44
C GLY A 34 -10.30 6.92 1.88
N GLU A 35 -10.78 6.06 2.79
CA GLU A 35 -10.92 6.40 4.21
C GLU A 35 -9.56 6.58 4.90
N MET A 36 -8.58 5.72 4.63
CA MET A 36 -7.21 5.88 5.15
C MET A 36 -6.57 7.18 4.66
N VAL A 37 -6.73 7.53 3.37
CA VAL A 37 -6.23 8.79 2.81
C VAL A 37 -6.88 10.00 3.47
N LYS A 38 -8.18 9.94 3.77
CA LYS A 38 -8.90 11.04 4.43
C LYS A 38 -8.48 11.28 5.88
N THR A 39 -8.05 10.23 6.58
CA THR A 39 -7.91 10.25 8.05
C THR A 39 -6.47 10.31 8.53
N LEU A 40 -5.51 9.78 7.77
CA LEU A 40 -4.13 9.65 8.23
C LEU A 40 -3.30 10.93 7.98
N PRO A 41 -2.49 11.38 8.96
CA PRO A 41 -1.74 12.64 8.86
C PRO A 41 -0.74 12.72 7.69
N VAL A 42 -0.23 11.59 7.20
CA VAL A 42 0.71 11.57 6.06
C VAL A 42 0.06 12.08 4.76
N PHE A 43 -1.27 12.04 4.68
CA PHE A 43 -2.07 12.47 3.54
C PHE A 43 -2.71 13.87 3.69
N THR A 44 -2.41 14.63 4.75
CA THR A 44 -3.04 15.97 4.96
C THR A 44 -2.89 16.94 3.78
N ALA A 45 -1.83 16.80 2.97
CA ALA A 45 -1.59 17.62 1.78
C ALA A 45 -2.03 16.93 0.46
N TYR A 46 -2.67 15.77 0.52
CA TYR A 46 -3.13 15.00 -0.62
C TYR A 46 -4.63 15.20 -0.83
N ASN A 47 -5.04 15.38 -2.09
CA ASN A 47 -6.45 15.49 -2.44
C ASN A 47 -7.05 14.09 -2.52
N ASP A 48 -8.07 13.82 -1.70
CA ASP A 48 -8.75 12.52 -1.65
C ASP A 48 -9.42 12.14 -2.99
N ASN A 49 -9.80 13.13 -3.81
CA ASN A 49 -10.31 12.91 -5.16
C ASN A 49 -9.25 12.31 -6.11
N ASP A 50 -7.96 12.40 -5.77
CA ASP A 50 -6.86 11.85 -6.57
C ASP A 50 -6.60 10.37 -6.29
N VAL A 51 -7.29 9.74 -5.32
CA VAL A 51 -7.15 8.30 -5.03
C VAL A 51 -7.56 7.44 -6.23
N LEU A 52 -8.72 7.70 -6.82
CA LEU A 52 -9.20 6.92 -7.97
C LEU A 52 -8.28 7.08 -9.20
N PRO A 53 -7.89 8.30 -9.62
CA PRO A 53 -6.90 8.48 -10.67
C PRO A 53 -5.55 7.80 -10.38
N ALA A 54 -5.08 7.83 -9.13
CA ALA A 54 -3.85 7.16 -8.73
C ALA A 54 -3.97 5.63 -8.84
N ALA A 55 -5.10 5.07 -8.39
CA ALA A 55 -5.37 3.63 -8.49
C ALA A 55 -5.43 3.17 -9.95
N GLN A 56 -6.04 3.95 -10.84
CA GLN A 56 -6.06 3.68 -12.29
C GLN A 56 -4.65 3.65 -12.87
N ARG A 57 -3.84 4.69 -12.62
CA ARG A 57 -2.44 4.74 -13.09
C ARG A 57 -1.61 3.57 -12.56
N CYS A 58 -1.77 3.23 -11.28
CA CYS A 58 -1.10 2.09 -10.68
C CYS A 58 -1.53 0.77 -11.35
N GLY A 59 -2.83 0.60 -11.62
CA GLY A 59 -3.39 -0.56 -12.32
C GLY A 59 -2.87 -0.69 -13.74
N ASP A 60 -2.76 0.42 -14.48
CA ASP A 60 -2.20 0.44 -15.84
C ASP A 60 -0.75 -0.06 -15.85
N ILE A 61 0.08 0.41 -14.92
CA ILE A 61 1.48 -0.04 -14.79
C ILE A 61 1.53 -1.52 -14.37
N LEU A 62 0.64 -1.96 -13.48
CA LEU A 62 0.61 -3.34 -12.99
C LEU A 62 0.32 -4.35 -14.13
N GLN A 63 -0.43 -3.93 -15.16
CA GLN A 63 -0.72 -4.74 -16.35
C GLN A 63 0.45 -4.80 -17.35
N GLU A 64 1.47 -3.96 -17.21
CA GLU A 64 2.67 -4.00 -18.05
C GLU A 64 3.54 -5.23 -17.75
N SER A 65 4.43 -5.58 -18.68
CA SER A 65 5.43 -6.63 -18.46
C SER A 65 6.37 -6.22 -17.31
N ASN A 66 6.47 -7.06 -16.27
CA ASN A 66 7.17 -6.74 -15.02
C ASN A 66 6.60 -5.52 -14.26
N GLY A 67 5.30 -5.26 -14.42
CA GLY A 67 4.62 -4.11 -13.81
C GLY A 67 4.79 -4.03 -12.29
N LEU A 68 4.64 -5.17 -11.59
CA LEU A 68 4.80 -5.22 -10.13
C LEU A 68 6.21 -4.84 -9.67
N ASP A 69 7.25 -5.42 -10.28
CA ASP A 69 8.64 -5.10 -9.93
C ASP A 69 8.97 -3.63 -10.21
N SER A 70 8.44 -3.11 -11.33
CA SER A 70 8.60 -1.71 -11.72
C SER A 70 7.91 -0.76 -10.74
N LEU A 71 6.71 -1.10 -10.26
CA LEU A 71 6.01 -0.35 -9.23
C LEU A 71 6.76 -0.37 -7.90
N LEU A 72 7.24 -1.53 -7.46
CA LEU A 72 8.00 -1.66 -6.22
C LEU A 72 9.30 -0.85 -6.25
N GLU A 73 9.98 -0.83 -7.39
CA GLU A 73 11.17 0.02 -7.60
C GLU A 73 10.80 1.51 -7.59
N LEU A 74 9.74 1.91 -8.29
CA LEU A 74 9.27 3.28 -8.32
C LEU A 74 8.87 3.78 -6.92
N ILE A 75 8.13 2.97 -6.16
CA ILE A 75 7.71 3.25 -4.78
C ILE A 75 8.94 3.43 -3.89
N ALA A 76 9.89 2.49 -3.92
CA ALA A 76 11.08 2.54 -3.09
C ALA A 76 11.99 3.74 -3.41
N ASN A 77 12.03 4.18 -4.67
CA ASN A 77 12.78 5.37 -5.07
C ASN A 77 12.08 6.69 -4.72
N THR A 78 10.76 6.66 -4.51
CA THR A 78 9.94 7.85 -4.23
C THR A 78 9.76 8.11 -2.74
N ILE A 79 9.53 7.05 -1.95
CA ILE A 79 9.28 7.18 -0.51
C ILE A 79 10.61 7.39 0.23
N PRO A 80 10.74 8.42 1.09
CA PRO A 80 11.94 8.58 1.90
C PRO A 80 12.00 7.49 2.98
N LYS A 81 13.21 7.00 3.30
CA LYS A 81 13.42 5.91 4.29
C LYS A 81 12.66 6.07 5.62
N ARG A 82 12.50 7.30 6.10
CA ARG A 82 11.75 7.61 7.34
C ARG A 82 10.24 7.28 7.29
N LEU A 83 9.72 6.94 6.12
CA LEU A 83 8.32 6.58 5.86
C LEU A 83 8.16 5.14 5.36
N TYR A 84 9.23 4.34 5.36
CA TYR A 84 9.16 2.93 4.94
C TYR A 84 8.29 2.08 5.88
N ASP A 85 8.40 2.32 7.17
CA ASP A 85 7.52 1.73 8.19
C ASP A 85 6.05 2.16 7.98
N THR A 86 5.82 3.42 7.60
CA THR A 86 4.51 3.97 7.28
C THR A 86 3.92 3.31 6.04
N ALA A 87 4.70 3.16 4.98
CA ALA A 87 4.29 2.46 3.75
C ALA A 87 3.94 1.00 4.05
N TYR A 88 4.78 0.30 4.82
CA TYR A 88 4.50 -1.08 5.22
C TYR A 88 3.26 -1.19 6.10
N ALA A 89 3.07 -0.27 7.04
CA ALA A 89 1.87 -0.25 7.88
C ALA A 89 0.58 -0.09 7.08
N LEU A 90 0.57 0.80 6.07
CA LEU A 90 -0.57 0.94 5.15
C LEU A 90 -0.86 -0.37 4.40
N ALA A 91 0.18 -1.05 3.89
CA ALA A 91 0.02 -2.33 3.22
C ALA A 91 -0.58 -3.39 4.15
N VAL A 92 -0.10 -3.45 5.39
CA VAL A 92 -0.62 -4.38 6.41
C VAL A 92 -2.05 -4.06 6.80
N ASP A 93 -2.43 -2.78 6.94
CA ASP A 93 -3.80 -2.39 7.29
C ASP A 93 -4.79 -2.72 6.15
N VAL A 94 -4.38 -2.57 4.88
CA VAL A 94 -5.16 -3.06 3.73
C VAL A 94 -5.36 -4.57 3.82
N ALA A 95 -4.27 -5.33 3.96
CA ALA A 95 -4.33 -6.79 3.98
C ALA A 95 -5.08 -7.34 5.21
N ALA A 96 -5.05 -6.62 6.34
CA ALA A 96 -5.78 -7.00 7.55
C ALA A 96 -7.29 -6.68 7.48
N ALA A 97 -7.71 -5.78 6.58
CA ALA A 97 -9.11 -5.45 6.41
C ALA A 97 -9.92 -6.60 5.81
N ASP A 98 -9.29 -7.47 5.01
CA ASP A 98 -9.97 -8.53 4.26
C ASP A 98 -10.18 -9.84 5.04
N LEU A 99 -9.86 -9.86 6.34
CA LEU A 99 -10.03 -10.96 7.32
C LEU A 99 -9.30 -12.29 7.01
N ASP A 100 -8.98 -12.59 5.75
CA ASP A 100 -8.27 -13.80 5.29
C ASP A 100 -7.07 -13.42 4.40
N LEU A 101 -5.88 -13.33 5.02
CA LEU A 101 -4.61 -13.13 4.32
C LEU A 101 -4.28 -14.34 3.41
N ARG A 102 -4.29 -14.11 2.10
CA ARG A 102 -3.93 -15.10 1.08
C ARG A 102 -2.42 -15.15 0.84
N GLN A 103 -1.97 -16.18 0.12
CA GLN A 103 -0.54 -16.39 -0.17
C GLN A 103 0.05 -15.25 -1.00
N GLU A 104 -0.74 -14.67 -1.91
CA GLU A 104 -0.37 -13.56 -2.77
C GLU A 104 -0.05 -12.30 -1.95
N GLU A 105 -0.90 -11.96 -0.98
CA GLU A 105 -0.71 -10.82 -0.08
C GLU A 105 0.50 -11.03 0.85
N LEU A 106 0.66 -12.22 1.41
CA LEU A 106 1.83 -12.58 2.23
C LEU A 106 3.13 -12.43 1.45
N ARG A 107 3.14 -12.84 0.17
CA ARG A 107 4.28 -12.67 -0.73
C ARG A 107 4.56 -11.20 -0.99
N LEU A 108 3.53 -10.39 -1.24
CA LEU A 108 3.71 -8.96 -1.46
C LEU A 108 4.22 -8.23 -0.21
N LEU A 109 3.71 -8.57 0.97
CA LEU A 109 4.25 -8.09 2.25
C LEU A 109 5.71 -8.49 2.42
N GLN A 110 6.10 -9.71 2.05
CA GLN A 110 7.51 -10.10 2.03
C GLN A 110 8.35 -9.22 1.10
N MET A 111 7.90 -8.99 -0.13
CA MET A 111 8.62 -8.13 -1.09
C MET A 111 8.79 -6.70 -0.58
N LEU A 112 7.76 -6.13 0.07
CA LEU A 112 7.83 -4.81 0.68
C LEU A 112 8.83 -4.76 1.85
N ARG A 113 8.82 -5.75 2.75
CA ARG A 113 9.78 -5.85 3.85
C ARG A 113 11.22 -5.88 3.37
N ASP A 114 11.49 -6.74 2.38
CA ASP A 114 12.83 -6.92 1.83
C ASP A 114 13.30 -5.64 1.09
N ARG A 115 12.39 -5.00 0.34
CA ARG A 115 12.69 -3.77 -0.41
C ARG A 115 12.96 -2.57 0.51
N PHE A 116 12.22 -2.49 1.61
CA PHE A 116 12.34 -1.40 2.58
C PHE A 116 13.38 -1.66 3.67
N ASP A 117 14.02 -2.84 3.69
CA ASP A 117 15.03 -3.23 4.69
C ASP A 117 14.50 -3.05 6.14
N LEU A 118 13.25 -3.47 6.36
CA LEU A 118 12.61 -3.35 7.67
C LEU A 118 13.09 -4.44 8.62
N ASP A 119 13.47 -4.05 9.83
CA ASP A 119 13.87 -4.99 10.85
C ASP A 119 12.67 -5.80 11.39
N LYS A 120 12.98 -6.98 11.93
CA LYS A 120 11.97 -7.94 12.40
C LYS A 120 11.09 -7.39 13.52
N LEU A 121 11.59 -6.51 14.39
CA LEU A 121 10.81 -5.96 15.50
C LEU A 121 9.80 -4.95 14.99
N THR A 122 10.21 -4.07 14.08
CA THR A 122 9.31 -3.11 13.41
C THR A 122 8.19 -3.82 12.68
N VAL A 123 8.53 -4.83 11.87
CA VAL A 123 7.54 -5.65 11.15
C VAL A 123 6.55 -6.30 12.12
N ALA A 124 7.05 -7.00 13.14
CA ALA A 124 6.19 -7.70 14.11
C ALA A 124 5.28 -6.74 14.89
N ALA A 125 5.77 -5.53 15.23
CA ALA A 125 4.98 -4.52 15.93
C ALA A 125 3.83 -4.00 15.07
N ILE A 126 4.09 -3.73 13.78
CA ILE A 126 3.08 -3.25 12.83
C ILE A 126 2.00 -4.31 12.61
N GLU A 127 2.40 -5.55 12.30
CA GLU A 127 1.48 -6.67 12.08
C GLU A 127 0.62 -6.92 13.33
N ARG A 128 1.22 -6.87 14.52
CA ARG A 128 0.49 -7.04 15.78
C ARG A 128 -0.51 -5.91 16.03
N ALA A 129 -0.15 -4.68 15.71
CA ALA A 129 -1.02 -3.53 15.89
C ALA A 129 -2.23 -3.58 14.94
N ALA A 130 -2.02 -3.95 13.67
CA ALA A 130 -3.10 -4.13 12.70
C ALA A 130 -4.07 -5.23 13.14
N GLN A 131 -3.57 -6.41 13.54
CA GLN A 131 -4.42 -7.48 14.08
C GLN A 131 -5.28 -7.03 15.28
N ALA A 132 -4.76 -6.14 16.12
CA ALA A 132 -5.51 -5.60 17.25
C ALA A 132 -6.61 -4.63 16.81
N ARG A 133 -6.36 -3.80 15.78
CA ARG A 133 -7.33 -2.83 15.24
C ARG A 133 -8.46 -3.50 14.44
N HIS A 134 -8.15 -4.55 13.69
CA HIS A 134 -9.09 -5.22 12.78
C HIS A 134 -9.84 -6.40 13.42
N ARG A 135 -9.64 -6.67 14.72
CA ARG A 135 -10.33 -7.75 15.42
C ARG A 135 -11.83 -7.45 15.54
N THR A 136 -12.67 -8.32 15.00
CA THR A 136 -14.13 -8.29 15.15
C THR A 136 -14.60 -9.17 16.32
N LEU A 137 -15.82 -8.94 16.81
CA LEU A 137 -16.48 -9.74 17.86
C LEU A 137 -17.25 -10.94 17.28
#